data_AF-A0A2B7ZUY6-F1
#
_entry.id   AF-A0A2B7ZUY6-F1
#
_cell.length_a   1.000
_cell.length_b   1.000
_cell.length_c   1.000
_cell.angle_alpha   90.00
_cell.angle_beta   90.00
_cell.angle_gamma   90.00
#
_symmetry.space_group_name_H-M   'P 1'
#
loop_
_entity.id
_entity.type
_entity.pdbx_description
1 polymer ?
#
loop_
_entity_poly.entity_id
_entity_poly.type
_entity_poly.pdbx_seq_one_letter_code
_entity_poly.pdbx_strand_id
1 'polypeptide(L)'
;MAVKQDFHAKIFLLTLMAAYAHPVEQKAREEFKADENRKYGQKINRTNAISMTPHILIAVMLKRVAKKALEDFDLIVSKTQEIIRPERSSPRKKRPGRHYNMNYKPL
;
A
#
# COMPACT_ATOMS: atom_id res chain seq x y z
N MET A 1 11.25 -16.53 20.50
CA MET A 1 11.21 -15.06 20.64
C MET A 1 11.16 -14.33 19.29
N ALA A 2 11.85 -14.80 18.24
CA ALA A 2 11.89 -14.15 16.93
C ALA A 2 10.52 -13.89 16.26
N VAL A 3 9.57 -14.82 16.33
CA VAL A 3 8.23 -14.66 15.72
C VAL A 3 7.46 -13.46 16.28
N LYS A 4 7.56 -13.22 17.60
CA LYS A 4 6.88 -12.09 18.24
C LYS A 4 7.50 -10.76 17.78
N GLN A 5 8.83 -10.70 17.70
CA GLN A 5 9.53 -9.49 17.24
C GLN A 5 9.18 -9.16 15.78
N ASP A 6 9.15 -10.16 14.90
CA ASP A 6 8.78 -9.97 13.49
C ASP A 6 7.34 -9.48 13.34
N PHE A 7 6.42 -10.00 14.15
CA PHE A 7 5.04 -9.51 14.20
C PHE A 7 4.96 -8.03 14.61
N HIS A 8 5.63 -7.65 15.72
CA HIS A 8 5.65 -6.28 16.19
C HIS A 8 6.31 -5.32 15.19
N ALA A 9 7.41 -5.74 14.54
CA ALA A 9 8.08 -4.95 13.52
C ALA A 9 7.17 -4.67 12.31
N LYS A 10 6.40 -5.66 11.86
CA LYS A 10 5.44 -5.50 10.75
C LYS A 10 4.28 -4.58 11.13
N ILE A 11 3.73 -4.72 12.34
CA ILE A 11 2.68 -3.82 12.82
C ILE A 11 3.20 -2.39 12.90
N PHE A 12 4.38 -2.20 13.49
CA PHE A 12 5.00 -0.89 13.60
C PHE A 12 5.19 -0.22 12.23
N LEU A 13 5.65 -0.99 11.23
CA LEU A 13 5.85 -0.47 9.88
C LEU A 13 4.52 -0.09 9.22
N LEU A 14 3.47 -0.89 9.40
CA LEU A 14 2.13 -0.61 8.90
C LEU A 14 1.50 0.62 9.56
N THR A 15 1.61 0.77 10.87
CA THR A 15 1.05 1.91 11.59
C THR A 15 1.80 3.20 11.27
N LEU A 16 3.12 3.13 11.13
CA LEU A 16 3.96 4.25 10.75
C LEU A 16 3.69 4.69 9.30
N MET A 17 3.53 3.74 8.37
CA MET A 17 3.10 4.03 7.00
C MET A 17 1.75 4.75 6.98
N ALA A 18 0.77 4.27 7.76
CA ALA A 18 -0.54 4.90 7.85
C ALA A 18 -0.46 6.34 8.40
N ALA A 19 0.38 6.58 9.40
CA ALA A 19 0.59 7.91 9.97
C ALA A 19 1.19 8.89 8.95
N TYR A 20 2.19 8.45 8.16
CA TYR A 20 2.80 9.30 7.13
C TYR A 20 1.92 9.51 5.90
N ALA A 21 1.14 8.50 5.51
CA ALA A 21 0.27 8.55 4.35
C ALA A 21 -0.99 9.40 4.59
N HIS A 22 -1.41 9.55 5.85
CA HIS A 22 -2.63 10.26 6.26
C HIS A 22 -2.82 11.65 5.62
N PRO A 23 -1.85 12.59 5.64
CA PRO A 23 -2.02 13.91 5.01
C PRO A 23 -2.26 13.83 3.50
N VAL A 24 -1.61 12.90 2.80
CA VAL A 24 -1.81 12.71 1.36
C VAL A 24 -3.18 12.10 1.08
N GLU A 25 -3.63 11.18 1.93
CA GLU A 25 -4.95 10.56 1.85
C GLU A 25 -6.07 11.59 2.05
N GLN A 26 -5.88 12.53 2.99
CA GLN A 26 -6.80 13.65 3.21
C GLN A 26 -6.87 14.57 2.00
N LYS A 27 -5.72 15.01 1.47
CA LYS A 27 -5.66 15.84 0.26
C LYS A 27 -6.35 15.19 -0.93
N ALA A 28 -6.10 13.89 -1.17
CA ALA A 28 -6.75 13.16 -2.26
C ALA A 28 -8.27 13.11 -2.12
N ARG A 29 -8.78 13.03 -0.88
CA ARG A 29 -10.22 13.04 -0.58
C ARG A 29 -10.83 14.43 -0.74
N GLU A 30 -10.11 15.48 -0.38
CA GLU A 30 -10.53 16.87 -0.54
C GLU A 30 -10.56 17.28 -2.02
N GLU A 31 -9.52 16.94 -2.78
CA GLU A 31 -9.48 17.15 -4.24
C GLU A 31 -10.64 16.46 -4.94
N PHE A 32 -11.00 15.24 -4.51
CA PHE A 32 -12.15 14.54 -5.07
C PHE A 32 -13.49 15.21 -4.75
N LYS A 33 -13.63 15.80 -3.55
CA LYS A 33 -14.85 16.55 -3.20
C LYS A 33 -14.96 17.87 -3.96
N ALA A 34 -13.83 18.50 -4.27
CA ALA A 34 -13.78 19.77 -4.99
C ALA A 34 -13.97 19.59 -6.51
N ASP A 35 -13.57 18.45 -7.07
CA ASP A 35 -13.65 18.16 -8.50
C ASP A 35 -14.96 17.42 -8.84
N GLU A 36 -16.00 18.19 -9.20
CA GLU A 36 -17.32 17.65 -9.60
C GLU A 36 -17.27 16.77 -10.86
N ASN A 37 -16.20 16.85 -11.67
CA ASN A 37 -16.07 16.10 -12.91
C ASN A 37 -15.45 14.71 -12.73
N ARG A 38 -14.83 14.41 -11.57
CA ARG A 38 -14.22 13.10 -11.32
C ARG A 38 -15.27 12.05 -10.97
N LYS A 39 -15.40 11.04 -11.83
CA LYS A 39 -16.33 9.91 -11.63
C LYS A 39 -15.98 9.01 -10.43
N TYR A 40 -14.71 8.91 -10.07
CA TYR A 40 -14.23 7.96 -9.05
C TYR A 40 -13.21 8.61 -8.12
N GLY A 41 -13.31 8.29 -6.83
CA GLY A 41 -12.33 8.72 -5.83
C GLY A 41 -10.98 8.06 -6.05
N GLN A 42 -9.91 8.65 -5.50
CA GLN A 42 -8.58 8.06 -5.51
C GLN A 42 -8.22 7.57 -4.10
N LYS A 43 -7.38 6.54 -4.04
CA LYS A 43 -6.77 6.00 -2.84
C LYS A 43 -5.27 5.90 -3.02
N ILE A 44 -4.54 5.86 -1.93
CA ILE A 44 -3.10 5.58 -1.97
C ILE A 44 -2.87 4.11 -2.37
N ASN A 45 -1.87 3.88 -3.23
CA ASN A 45 -1.34 2.53 -3.45
C ASN A 45 -0.55 2.07 -2.20
N ARG A 46 -1.24 1.33 -1.33
CA ARG A 46 -0.67 0.82 -0.07
C ARG A 46 0.54 -0.08 -0.28
N THR A 47 0.57 -0.86 -1.35
CA THR A 47 1.71 -1.76 -1.63
C THR A 47 2.97 -0.95 -1.90
N ASN A 48 2.84 0.10 -2.72
CA ASN A 48 3.95 1.00 -3.00
C ASN A 48 4.35 1.82 -1.76
N ALA A 49 3.39 2.29 -0.97
CA ALA A 49 3.69 2.99 0.27
C ALA A 49 4.48 2.09 1.24
N ILE A 50 4.05 0.84 1.44
CA ILE A 50 4.70 -0.12 2.35
C ILE A 50 6.13 -0.46 1.89
N SER A 51 6.37 -0.63 0.59
CA SER A 51 7.72 -0.94 0.09
C SER A 51 8.70 0.22 0.32
N MET A 52 8.21 1.46 0.36
CA MET A 52 9.03 2.65 0.58
C MET A 52 9.27 2.99 2.06
N THR A 53 8.33 2.66 2.95
CA THR A 53 8.42 2.97 4.39
C THR A 53 9.75 2.57 5.05
N PRO A 54 10.33 1.38 4.82
CA PRO A 54 11.63 1.03 5.42
C PRO A 54 12.76 1.97 4.99
N HIS A 55 12.77 2.40 3.73
CA HIS A 55 13.81 3.29 3.19
C HIS A 55 13.73 4.69 3.82
N ILE A 56 12.51 5.18 4.03
CA ILE A 56 12.27 6.47 4.69
C ILE A 56 12.60 6.39 6.17
N LEU A 57 12.23 5.29 6.84
CA LEU A 57 12.56 5.08 8.24
C LEU A 57 14.08 5.14 8.47
N ILE A 58 14.87 4.53 7.59
CA ILE A 58 16.34 4.62 7.61
C ILE A 58 16.80 6.07 7.42
N ALA A 59 16.22 6.81 6.46
CA ALA A 59 16.60 8.18 6.19
C ALA A 59 16.27 9.15 7.35
N VAL A 60 15.13 8.94 8.01
CA VAL A 60 14.67 9.73 9.16
C VAL A 60 15.51 9.43 10.40
N MET A 61 15.69 8.14 10.73
CA MET A 61 16.32 7.73 11.99
C MET A 61 17.86 7.80 11.95
N LEU A 62 18.47 7.34 10.86
CA LEU A 62 19.93 7.19 10.79
C LEU A 62 20.62 8.35 10.09
N LYS A 63 20.02 8.88 9.02
CA LYS A 63 20.67 9.88 8.15
C LYS A 63 20.36 11.33 8.52
N ARG A 64 19.48 11.59 9.49
CA ARG A 64 19.03 12.93 9.92
C ARG A 64 18.47 13.80 8.79
N VAL A 65 18.06 13.22 7.66
CA VAL A 65 17.50 13.95 6.50
C VAL A 65 15.97 13.89 6.48
N ALA A 66 15.37 13.94 7.66
CA ALA A 66 13.95 13.61 7.86
C ALA A 66 13.00 14.44 6.98
N LYS A 67 13.23 15.76 6.89
CA LYS A 67 12.37 16.64 6.10
C LYS A 67 12.33 16.27 4.62
N LYS A 68 13.50 16.11 4.00
CA LYS A 68 13.62 15.72 2.59
C LYS A 68 13.03 14.33 2.34
N ALA A 69 13.26 13.39 3.24
CA ALA A 69 12.73 12.04 3.13
C ALA A 69 11.19 12.01 3.18
N LEU A 70 10.57 12.87 4.00
CA LEU A 70 9.11 13.00 4.07
C LEU A 70 8.55 13.70 2.82
N GLU A 71 9.21 14.74 2.32
CA GLU A 71 8.81 15.41 1.07
C GLU A 71 8.88 14.45 -0.13
N ASP A 72 9.96 13.67 -0.23
CA ASP A 72 10.13 12.66 -1.28
C ASP A 72 9.06 11.56 -1.16
N PHE A 73 8.71 11.14 0.07
CA PHE A 73 7.62 10.18 0.29
C PHE A 73 6.29 10.72 -0.19
N ASP A 74 5.92 11.93 0.23
CA ASP A 74 4.67 12.58 -0.17
C ASP A 74 4.56 12.71 -1.68
N LEU A 75 5.67 13.05 -2.35
CA LEU A 75 5.74 13.15 -3.82
C LEU A 75 5.47 11.80 -4.51
N ILE A 76 6.02 10.71 -3.98
CA ILE A 76 5.87 9.40 -4.62
C ILE A 76 4.49 8.82 -4.35
N VAL A 77 3.99 8.96 -3.12
CA VAL A 77 2.67 8.50 -2.72
C VAL A 77 1.57 9.26 -3.46
N SER A 78 1.70 10.57 -3.63
CA SER A 78 0.76 11.37 -4.42
C SER A 78 0.76 10.99 -5.91
N LYS A 79 1.92 10.70 -6.49
CA LYS A 79 2.01 10.24 -7.89
C LYS A 79 1.47 8.83 -8.12
N THR A 80 1.51 7.97 -7.10
CA THR A 80 1.13 6.55 -7.22
C THR A 80 -0.24 6.25 -6.65
N GLN A 81 -1.18 7.19 -6.78
CA GLN A 81 -2.57 6.99 -6.39
C GLN A 81 -3.30 6.06 -7.37
N GLU A 82 -4.22 5.26 -6.83
CA GLU A 82 -5.07 4.35 -7.57
C GLU A 82 -6.52 4.79 -7.49
N ILE A 83 -7.26 4.59 -8.58
CA ILE A 83 -8.69 4.89 -8.62
C ILE A 83 -9.47 3.85 -7.80
N ILE A 84 -10.34 4.30 -6.90
CA ILE A 84 -11.35 3.50 -6.20
C ILE A 84 -12.49 3.20 -7.18
N ARG A 85 -12.52 1.98 -7.71
CA ARG A 85 -13.60 1.52 -8.60
C ARG A 85 -14.61 0.70 -7.79
N PRO A 86 -15.81 1.24 -7.47
CA PRO A 86 -16.78 0.54 -6.62
C PRO A 86 -17.32 -0.75 -7.27
N GLU A 87 -17.41 -0.80 -8.59
CA GLU A 87 -17.95 -1.94 -9.35
C GLU A 87 -16.90 -3.04 -9.67
N ARG A 88 -15.70 -2.96 -9.07
CA ARG A 88 -14.65 -3.96 -9.31
C ARG A 88 -14.95 -5.22 -8.49
N SER A 89 -15.77 -6.12 -9.02
CA SER A 89 -15.67 -7.51 -8.61
C SER A 89 -14.36 -8.06 -9.20
N SER A 90 -13.52 -8.68 -8.35
CA SER A 90 -12.47 -9.59 -8.84
C SER A 90 -12.97 -11.00 -8.57
N PRO A 91 -13.99 -11.49 -9.30
CA PRO A 91 -14.38 -12.87 -9.17
C PRO A 91 -13.16 -13.64 -9.65
N ARG A 92 -12.51 -14.35 -8.73
CA ARG A 92 -11.44 -15.27 -9.10
C ARG A 92 -12.03 -16.17 -10.18
N LYS A 93 -11.44 -16.18 -11.37
CA LYS A 93 -11.81 -17.17 -12.40
C LYS A 93 -11.52 -18.54 -11.80
N LYS A 94 -12.55 -19.19 -11.26
CA LYS A 94 -12.45 -20.53 -10.69
C LYS A 94 -12.12 -21.45 -11.85
N ARG A 95 -10.86 -21.89 -11.92
CA ARG A 95 -10.49 -22.98 -12.81
C ARG A 95 -11.09 -24.26 -12.22
N PRO A 96 -11.62 -25.17 -13.02
CA PRO A 96 -11.99 -26.49 -12.52
C PRO A 96 -10.77 -27.10 -11.81
N GLY A 97 -11.03 -27.82 -10.71
CA GLY A 97 -9.98 -28.58 -10.04
C GLY A 97 -9.35 -29.55 -11.04
N ARG A 98 -8.04 -29.73 -10.98
CA ARG A 98 -7.39 -30.76 -11.80
C ARG A 98 -7.90 -32.13 -11.33
N HIS A 99 -8.18 -33.03 -12.27
CA HIS A 99 -8.63 -34.40 -11.96
C HIS A 99 -7.62 -35.17 -11.09
N TYR A 100 -6.33 -34.85 -11.22
CA TYR A 100 -5.25 -35.44 -10.44
C TYR A 100 -4.32 -34.35 -9.90
N ASN A 101 -3.73 -34.60 -8.74
CA ASN A 101 -2.66 -33.76 -8.20
C ASN A 101 -1.39 -33.93 -9.05
N MET A 102 -0.59 -32.88 -9.24
CA MET A 102 0.66 -32.95 -10.04
C MET A 102 1.65 -34.00 -9.51
N ASN A 103 1.56 -34.34 -8.22
CA ASN A 103 2.41 -35.33 -7.57
C ASN A 103 1.88 -36.77 -7.65
N TYR A 104 0.74 -37.02 -8.28
CA TYR A 104 0.23 -38.38 -8.43
C TYR A 104 0.69 -38.95 -9.77
N LYS A 105 1.34 -40.13 -9.74
CA LYS A 105 1.66 -40.87 -10.96
C LYS A 105 0.34 -41.29 -11.63
N PRO A 106 0.13 -41.01 -12.92
CA PRO A 106 -0.98 -41.63 -13.64
C PRO A 106 -0.77 -43.16 -13.60
N LEU A 107 -1.79 -43.89 -13.12
CA LEU A 107 -1.83 -45.35 -13.18
C LEU A 107 -2.20 -45.78 -14.60
#